data_AF-A0A4Q4MS67-F1
#
_entry.id   AF-A0A4Q4MS67-F1
#
_cell.length_a   1.000
_cell.length_b   1.000
_cell.length_c   1.000
_cell.angle_alpha   90.00
_cell.angle_beta   90.00
_cell.angle_gamma   90.00
#
_symmetry.space_group_name_H-M   'P 1'
#
loop_
_entity.id
_entity.type
_entity.pdbx_description
1 polymer ?
#
loop_
_entity_poly.entity_id
_entity_poly.type
_entity_poly.pdbx_seq_one_letter_code
_entity_poly.pdbx_strand_id
1 'polypeptide(L)'
;MYQPLNDLGVNFFMTNFIVDDPAMSLLDYLPDFYAKTAHSDPALPQICAAVGLVGLVNKSHNRDMLSAATHNYGAAIRAINNALPCAKTAVQDCTVASIYLAAMFEALVLPRRAGMDNASIHLAGAVSVAHLILQQQKQTDVTIKLCNTLIKTIIMDCWIQGVPLSRNIVDFQRLVEKKAERVLVADSFLNIILTLLQFKEEYRDADKVDPMVVVQSALALDANLDEYARDLAQEAPFENRQLPDAEHSHLAHKGYFHCK
;
A
#
# COMPACT_ATOMS: atom_id res chain seq x y z
N MET A 1 14.01 -32.01 -3.43
CA MET A 1 12.54 -31.90 -3.29
C MET A 1 12.11 -30.77 -4.22
N TYR A 2 11.37 -31.06 -5.29
CA TYR A 2 11.00 -30.07 -6.30
C TYR A 2 9.75 -29.34 -5.81
N GLN A 3 9.88 -28.10 -5.35
CA GLN A 3 8.71 -27.28 -5.04
C GLN A 3 8.12 -26.77 -6.37
N PRO A 4 6.81 -26.92 -6.62
CA PRO A 4 6.17 -26.30 -7.78
C PRO A 4 6.49 -24.80 -7.83
N LEU A 5 6.79 -24.28 -9.03
CA LEU A 5 7.25 -22.90 -9.19
C LEU A 5 6.25 -21.86 -8.64
N ASN A 6 4.95 -22.16 -8.69
CA ASN A 6 3.92 -21.30 -8.11
C ASN A 6 3.99 -21.25 -6.58
N ASP A 7 4.19 -22.40 -5.93
CA ASP A 7 4.35 -22.46 -4.47
C ASP A 7 5.61 -21.72 -4.03
N LEU A 8 6.69 -21.79 -4.83
CA LEU A 8 7.90 -21.02 -4.59
C LEU A 8 7.61 -19.51 -4.64
N GLY A 9 6.87 -19.07 -5.66
CA GLY A 9 6.42 -17.69 -5.79
C GLY A 9 5.62 -17.23 -4.58
N VAL A 10 4.55 -17.95 -4.24
CA VAL A 10 3.70 -17.62 -3.08
C VAL A 10 4.53 -17.56 -1.80
N ASN A 11 5.36 -18.56 -1.53
CA ASN A 11 6.20 -18.58 -0.32
C ASN A 11 7.17 -17.39 -0.29
N PHE A 12 7.83 -17.10 -1.41
CA PHE A 12 8.71 -15.93 -1.50
C PHE A 12 7.96 -14.64 -1.21
N PHE A 13 6.75 -14.49 -1.75
CA PHE A 13 5.91 -13.32 -1.52
C PHE A 13 5.57 -13.17 -0.03
N MET A 14 5.03 -14.21 0.59
CA MET A 14 4.63 -14.19 1.99
C MET A 14 5.81 -13.94 2.93
N THR A 15 7.01 -14.44 2.60
CA THR A 15 8.19 -14.34 3.48
C THR A 15 8.95 -13.02 3.32
N ASN A 16 8.91 -12.39 2.14
CA ASN A 16 9.78 -11.23 1.84
C ASN A 16 9.03 -9.90 1.74
N PHE A 17 7.71 -9.91 1.55
CA PHE A 17 6.90 -8.70 1.39
C PHE A 17 5.92 -8.47 2.54
N ILE A 18 5.84 -9.40 3.49
CA ILE A 18 4.87 -9.35 4.58
C ILE A 18 5.63 -9.56 5.90
N VAL A 19 5.29 -8.73 6.87
CA VAL A 19 5.74 -8.84 8.26
C VAL A 19 4.50 -9.00 9.13
N ASP A 20 4.57 -9.86 10.15
CA ASP A 20 3.49 -10.11 11.12
C ASP A 20 3.34 -8.94 12.14
N ASP A 21 3.41 -7.71 11.66
CA ASP A 21 3.16 -6.48 12.41
C ASP A 21 2.36 -5.51 11.50
N PRO A 22 1.08 -5.21 11.81
CA PRO A 22 0.26 -4.26 11.06
C PRO A 22 0.84 -2.84 11.01
N ALA A 23 1.76 -2.48 11.92
CA ALA A 23 2.46 -1.21 11.87
C ALA A 23 3.58 -1.19 10.81
N MET A 24 4.09 -2.36 10.42
CA MET A 24 5.23 -2.51 9.49
C MET A 24 4.85 -3.09 8.12
N SER A 25 3.70 -3.75 8.02
CA SER A 25 3.24 -4.41 6.80
C SER A 25 1.86 -3.90 6.37
N LEU A 26 1.77 -3.43 5.13
CA LEU A 26 0.47 -3.11 4.51
C LEU A 26 -0.36 -4.36 4.20
N LEU A 27 0.25 -5.55 4.22
CA LEU A 27 -0.35 -6.81 3.79
C LEU A 27 -0.35 -7.86 4.91
N ASP A 28 -0.29 -7.44 6.17
CA ASP A 28 -0.31 -8.30 7.37
C ASP A 28 -1.45 -9.35 7.35
N TYR A 29 -2.60 -8.98 6.78
CA TYR A 29 -3.78 -9.85 6.70
C TYR A 29 -3.71 -10.91 5.60
N LEU A 30 -2.82 -10.73 4.62
CA LEU A 30 -2.84 -11.51 3.41
C LEU A 30 -2.51 -12.99 3.62
N PRO A 31 -1.58 -13.42 4.51
CA PRO A 31 -1.33 -14.83 4.76
C PRO A 31 -2.57 -15.58 5.26
N ASP A 32 -3.25 -15.04 6.28
CA ASP A 32 -4.48 -15.61 6.82
C ASP A 32 -5.62 -15.61 5.81
N PHE A 33 -5.76 -14.49 5.08
CA PHE A 33 -6.76 -14.36 4.03
C PHE A 33 -6.53 -15.35 2.90
N TYR A 34 -5.27 -15.50 2.46
CA TYR A 34 -4.85 -16.43 1.43
C TYR A 34 -5.15 -17.88 1.83
N ALA A 35 -4.76 -18.29 3.03
CA ALA A 35 -4.99 -19.65 3.52
C ALA A 35 -6.47 -20.05 3.47
N LYS A 36 -7.38 -19.10 3.76
CA LYS A 36 -8.83 -19.32 3.76
C LYS A 36 -9.47 -19.30 2.37
N THR A 37 -8.91 -18.55 1.42
CA THR A 37 -9.61 -18.22 0.16
C THR A 37 -8.94 -18.73 -1.10
N ALA A 38 -7.63 -18.99 -1.09
CA ALA A 38 -6.87 -19.32 -2.30
C ALA A 38 -7.38 -20.56 -3.04
N HIS A 39 -7.94 -21.54 -2.33
CA HIS A 39 -8.50 -22.76 -2.94
C HIS A 39 -9.81 -22.52 -3.69
N SER A 40 -10.53 -21.45 -3.36
CA SER A 40 -11.86 -21.13 -3.88
C SER A 40 -11.85 -20.00 -4.88
N ASP A 41 -10.72 -19.31 -5.06
CA ASP A 41 -10.57 -18.18 -5.96
C ASP A 41 -9.50 -18.46 -7.04
N PRO A 42 -9.81 -18.26 -8.33
CA PRO A 42 -8.87 -18.53 -9.41
C PRO A 42 -7.82 -17.43 -9.64
N ALA A 43 -8.01 -16.21 -9.11
CA ALA A 43 -7.13 -15.07 -9.38
C ALA A 43 -6.04 -14.90 -8.32
N LEU A 44 -6.41 -14.96 -7.05
CA LEU A 44 -5.55 -14.72 -5.89
C LEU A 44 -4.29 -15.61 -5.84
N PRO A 45 -4.38 -16.95 -5.96
CA PRO A 45 -3.18 -17.80 -6.00
C PRO A 45 -2.24 -17.46 -7.16
N GLN A 46 -2.80 -17.16 -8.34
CA GLN A 46 -2.03 -16.83 -9.53
C GLN A 46 -1.29 -15.51 -9.35
N ILE A 47 -1.95 -14.47 -8.86
CA ILE A 47 -1.30 -13.17 -8.70
C ILE A 47 -0.29 -13.15 -7.55
N CYS A 48 -0.56 -13.85 -6.44
CA CYS A 48 0.43 -14.05 -5.37
C CYS A 48 1.69 -14.76 -5.88
N ALA A 49 1.51 -15.83 -6.68
CA ALA A 49 2.63 -16.51 -7.33
C ALA A 49 3.39 -15.57 -8.28
N ALA A 50 2.68 -14.78 -9.09
CA ALA A 50 3.27 -13.85 -10.04
C ALA A 50 4.13 -12.77 -9.34
N VAL A 51 3.59 -12.12 -8.30
CA VAL A 51 4.28 -11.09 -7.50
C VAL A 51 5.52 -11.65 -6.83
N GLY A 52 5.40 -12.85 -6.23
CA GLY A 52 6.54 -13.49 -5.60
C GLY A 52 7.64 -13.90 -6.58
N LEU A 53 7.28 -14.46 -7.73
CA LEU A 53 8.23 -14.85 -8.77
C LEU A 53 8.96 -13.62 -9.35
N VAL A 54 8.26 -12.52 -9.65
CA VAL A 54 8.94 -11.30 -10.11
C VAL A 54 9.82 -10.70 -9.02
N GLY A 55 9.40 -10.75 -7.75
CA GLY A 55 10.23 -10.37 -6.62
C GLY A 55 11.54 -11.18 -6.55
N LEU A 56 11.46 -12.49 -6.79
CA LEU A 56 12.62 -13.38 -6.83
C LEU A 56 13.53 -13.11 -8.03
N VAL A 57 12.97 -12.83 -9.21
CA VAL A 57 13.74 -12.37 -10.39
C VAL A 57 14.52 -11.10 -10.07
N ASN A 58 13.86 -10.12 -9.43
CA ASN A 58 14.49 -8.86 -9.06
C ASN A 58 15.60 -9.04 -8.00
N LYS A 59 15.41 -9.92 -7.02
CA LYS A 59 16.39 -10.21 -5.96
C LYS A 59 17.59 -11.03 -6.45
N SER A 60 17.36 -11.98 -7.35
CA SER A 60 18.40 -12.89 -7.85
C SER A 60 19.14 -12.37 -9.08
N HIS A 61 18.61 -11.34 -9.75
CA HIS A 61 19.04 -10.89 -11.07
C HIS A 61 19.00 -11.97 -12.16
N ASN A 62 18.31 -13.09 -11.91
CA ASN A 62 18.10 -14.16 -12.87
C ASN A 62 16.69 -14.06 -13.47
N ARG A 63 16.61 -13.96 -14.80
CA ARG A 63 15.35 -13.78 -15.55
C ARG A 63 14.61 -15.09 -15.86
N ASP A 64 15.15 -16.25 -15.50
CA ASP A 64 14.57 -17.56 -15.83
C ASP A 64 13.11 -17.71 -15.39
N MET A 65 12.72 -17.07 -14.28
CA MET A 65 11.37 -17.16 -13.71
C MET A 65 10.40 -16.08 -14.24
N LEU A 66 10.87 -15.13 -15.06
CA LEU A 66 10.05 -14.02 -15.53
C LEU A 66 8.89 -14.51 -16.41
N SER A 67 9.15 -15.49 -17.30
CA SER A 67 8.10 -16.05 -18.16
C SER A 67 6.97 -16.68 -17.35
N ALA A 68 7.32 -17.42 -16.29
CA ALA A 68 6.33 -18.00 -15.39
C ALA A 68 5.58 -16.93 -14.57
N ALA A 69 6.27 -15.88 -14.11
CA ALA A 69 5.65 -14.76 -13.41
C ALA A 69 4.61 -14.06 -14.31
N THR A 70 4.98 -13.74 -15.56
CA THR A 70 4.08 -13.13 -16.55
C THR A 70 2.91 -14.05 -16.93
N HIS A 71 3.14 -15.36 -17.02
CA HIS A 71 2.07 -16.33 -17.29
C HIS A 71 1.01 -16.32 -16.16
N ASN A 72 1.45 -16.41 -14.91
CA ASN A 72 0.57 -16.36 -13.74
C ASN A 72 -0.16 -15.01 -13.65
N TYR A 73 0.53 -13.89 -13.89
CA TYR A 73 -0.10 -12.57 -13.98
C TYR A 73 -1.21 -12.53 -15.05
N GLY A 74 -0.93 -13.01 -16.27
CA GLY A 74 -1.92 -13.06 -17.34
C GLY A 74 -3.11 -13.97 -17.01
N ALA A 75 -2.89 -15.07 -16.29
CA ALA A 75 -3.96 -15.94 -15.80
C ALA A 75 -4.84 -15.22 -14.75
N ALA A 76 -4.22 -14.50 -13.81
CA ALA A 76 -4.93 -13.69 -12.82
C ALA A 76 -5.78 -12.59 -13.49
N ILE A 77 -5.24 -11.86 -14.47
CA ILE A 77 -6.00 -10.83 -15.22
C ILE A 77 -7.23 -11.42 -15.90
N ARG A 78 -7.11 -12.60 -16.54
CA ARG A 78 -8.26 -13.29 -17.13
C ARG A 78 -9.31 -13.65 -16.08
N ALA A 79 -8.87 -14.17 -14.93
CA ALA A 79 -9.77 -14.53 -13.83
C ALA A 79 -10.50 -13.30 -13.26
N ILE A 80 -9.78 -12.19 -13.04
CA ILE A 80 -10.35 -10.90 -12.62
C ILE A 80 -11.40 -10.42 -13.63
N ASN A 81 -11.06 -10.39 -14.92
CA ASN A 81 -11.96 -9.94 -15.97
C ASN A 81 -13.22 -10.82 -16.11
N ASN A 82 -13.14 -12.10 -15.74
CA ASN A 82 -14.31 -12.98 -15.68
C ASN A 82 -15.15 -12.76 -14.41
N ALA A 83 -14.55 -12.30 -13.31
CA ALA A 83 -15.24 -12.04 -12.05
C ALA A 83 -16.01 -10.71 -12.06
N LEU A 84 -15.49 -9.68 -12.73
CA LEU A 84 -16.04 -8.31 -12.72
C LEU A 84 -17.47 -8.18 -13.30
N PRO A 85 -17.87 -8.89 -14.38
CA PRO A 85 -19.23 -8.78 -14.93
C PRO A 85 -20.32 -9.34 -14.01
N CYS A 86 -19.97 -10.23 -13.08
CA CYS A 86 -20.93 -10.85 -12.18
C CYS A 86 -20.98 -10.09 -10.86
N ALA A 87 -22.15 -9.52 -10.54
CA ALA A 87 -22.36 -8.71 -9.34
C ALA A 87 -22.04 -9.44 -8.01
N LYS A 88 -22.04 -10.78 -8.01
CA LYS A 88 -21.67 -11.59 -6.83
C LYS A 88 -20.16 -11.72 -6.67
N THR A 89 -19.43 -11.96 -7.75
CA THR A 89 -17.97 -12.19 -7.72
C THR A 89 -17.18 -10.89 -7.78
N ALA A 90 -17.73 -9.85 -8.40
CA ALA A 90 -17.10 -8.54 -8.47
C ALA A 90 -16.85 -7.95 -7.08
N VAL A 91 -17.80 -8.13 -6.15
CA VAL A 91 -17.77 -7.54 -4.79
C VAL A 91 -17.13 -8.44 -3.74
N GLN A 92 -16.26 -9.36 -4.16
CA GLN A 92 -15.50 -10.21 -3.24
C GLN A 92 -14.14 -9.60 -2.90
N ASP A 93 -13.68 -9.80 -1.67
CA ASP A 93 -12.36 -9.34 -1.21
C ASP A 93 -11.23 -9.89 -2.09
N CYS A 94 -11.35 -11.13 -2.59
CA CYS A 94 -10.35 -11.73 -3.47
C CYS A 94 -10.23 -10.99 -4.81
N THR A 95 -11.32 -10.45 -5.34
CA THR A 95 -11.32 -9.65 -6.57
C THR A 95 -10.56 -8.34 -6.34
N VAL A 96 -10.88 -7.61 -5.26
CA VAL A 96 -10.19 -6.36 -4.90
C VAL A 96 -8.70 -6.61 -4.63
N ALA A 97 -8.38 -7.61 -3.81
CA ALA A 97 -7.00 -8.00 -3.50
C ALA A 97 -6.22 -8.36 -4.77
N SER A 98 -6.83 -9.11 -5.69
CA SER A 98 -6.16 -9.54 -6.92
C SER A 98 -5.89 -8.37 -7.87
N ILE A 99 -6.80 -7.39 -7.96
CA ILE A 99 -6.57 -6.16 -8.73
C ILE A 99 -5.43 -5.34 -8.10
N TYR A 100 -5.43 -5.19 -6.78
CA TYR A 100 -4.32 -4.51 -6.08
C TYR A 100 -2.97 -5.18 -6.34
N LEU A 101 -2.90 -6.51 -6.23
CA LEU A 101 -1.67 -7.27 -6.47
C LEU A 101 -1.25 -7.25 -7.95
N ALA A 102 -2.18 -7.04 -8.89
CA ALA A 102 -1.86 -6.78 -10.28
C ALA A 102 -1.12 -5.44 -10.45
N ALA A 103 -1.54 -4.38 -9.75
CA ALA A 103 -0.81 -3.13 -9.71
C ALA A 103 0.61 -3.31 -9.16
N MET A 104 0.74 -4.10 -8.08
CA MET A 104 2.04 -4.40 -7.47
C MET A 104 2.96 -5.18 -8.41
N PHE A 105 2.43 -6.19 -9.12
CA PHE A 105 3.20 -6.93 -10.12
C PHE A 105 3.80 -5.99 -11.18
N GLU A 106 2.98 -5.09 -11.72
CA GLU A 106 3.43 -4.15 -12.76
C GLU A 106 4.48 -3.17 -12.23
N ALA A 107 4.30 -2.67 -11.01
CA ALA A 107 5.30 -1.83 -10.34
C ALA A 107 6.64 -2.54 -10.12
N LEU A 108 6.64 -3.87 -9.93
CA LEU A 108 7.85 -4.67 -9.78
C LEU A 108 8.51 -5.04 -11.12
N VAL A 109 7.75 -5.12 -12.21
CA VAL A 109 8.29 -5.39 -13.56
C VAL A 109 8.87 -4.13 -14.20
N LEU A 110 8.24 -2.97 -13.97
CA LEU A 110 8.64 -1.71 -14.60
C LEU A 110 9.98 -1.20 -14.03
N PRO A 111 10.87 -0.64 -14.87
CA PRO A 111 12.03 0.10 -14.39
C PRO A 111 11.57 1.26 -13.49
N ARG A 112 12.32 1.57 -12.42
CA ARG A 112 12.02 2.66 -11.46
C ARG A 112 11.78 4.06 -12.07
N ARG A 113 12.02 4.25 -13.36
CA ARG A 113 11.84 5.51 -14.11
C ARG A 113 10.80 5.43 -15.23
N ALA A 114 10.18 4.27 -15.44
CA ALA A 114 9.06 4.13 -16.35
C ALA A 114 7.78 4.52 -15.59
N GLY A 115 6.87 5.25 -16.26
CA GLY A 115 5.61 5.69 -15.66
C GLY A 115 4.79 4.51 -15.14
N MET A 116 4.05 4.75 -14.05
CA MET A 116 3.21 3.76 -13.37
C MET A 116 1.78 3.70 -13.92
N ASP A 117 1.55 4.16 -15.15
CA ASP A 117 0.21 4.39 -15.72
C ASP A 117 -0.70 3.16 -15.61
N ASN A 118 -0.18 1.97 -15.91
CA ASN A 118 -0.96 0.72 -15.81
C ASN A 118 -1.26 0.36 -14.34
N ALA A 119 -0.28 0.50 -13.45
CA ALA A 119 -0.47 0.23 -12.02
C ALA A 119 -1.51 1.18 -11.42
N SER A 120 -1.49 2.46 -11.82
CA SER A 120 -2.48 3.46 -11.43
C SER A 120 -3.90 3.11 -11.90
N ILE A 121 -4.05 2.53 -13.10
CA ILE A 121 -5.35 2.04 -13.60
C ILE A 121 -5.87 0.91 -12.71
N HIS A 122 -5.04 -0.06 -12.35
CA HIS A 122 -5.43 -1.14 -11.42
C HIS A 122 -5.80 -0.60 -10.05
N LEU A 123 -5.03 0.34 -9.49
CA LEU A 123 -5.35 0.97 -8.20
C LEU A 123 -6.71 1.68 -8.25
N ALA A 124 -6.99 2.43 -9.32
CA ALA A 124 -8.30 3.07 -9.51
C ALA A 124 -9.44 2.04 -9.64
N GLY A 125 -9.21 0.94 -10.36
CA GLY A 125 -10.14 -0.17 -10.47
C GLY A 125 -10.42 -0.83 -9.12
N ALA A 126 -9.39 -1.12 -8.34
CA ALA A 126 -9.51 -1.70 -7.00
C ALA A 126 -10.30 -0.78 -6.06
N VAL A 127 -10.03 0.53 -6.07
CA VAL A 127 -10.81 1.53 -5.31
C VAL A 127 -12.28 1.52 -5.73
N SER A 128 -12.57 1.45 -7.04
CA SER A 128 -13.95 1.44 -7.54
C SER A 128 -14.74 0.22 -7.05
N VAL A 129 -14.13 -0.96 -7.09
CA VAL A 129 -14.74 -2.20 -6.60
C VAL A 129 -14.90 -2.17 -5.08
N ALA A 130 -13.87 -1.72 -4.35
CA ALA A 130 -13.93 -1.58 -2.89
C ALA A 130 -15.02 -0.59 -2.46
N HIS A 131 -15.13 0.55 -3.15
CA HIS A 131 -16.19 1.53 -2.92
C HIS A 131 -17.58 0.91 -3.10
N LEU A 132 -17.77 0.08 -4.14
CA LEU A 132 -19.01 -0.64 -4.37
C LEU A 132 -19.34 -1.62 -3.23
N ILE A 133 -18.35 -2.33 -2.68
CA ILE A 133 -18.53 -3.21 -1.50
C ILE A 133 -19.03 -2.40 -0.30
N LEU A 134 -18.39 -1.26 -0.02
CA LEU A 134 -18.76 -0.36 1.09
C LEU A 134 -20.17 0.22 0.90
N GLN A 135 -20.54 0.64 -0.31
CA GLN A 135 -21.87 1.17 -0.63
C GLN A 135 -22.98 0.12 -0.44
N GLN A 136 -22.69 -1.14 -0.81
CA GLN A 136 -23.62 -2.25 -0.61
C GLN A 136 -23.68 -2.77 0.83
N GLN A 137 -22.88 -2.19 1.73
CA GLN A 137 -22.76 -2.62 3.13
C GLN A 137 -22.33 -4.09 3.28
N LYS A 138 -21.50 -4.57 2.35
CA LYS A 138 -21.02 -5.97 2.31
C LYS A 138 -19.57 -6.13 2.79
N GLN A 139 -19.01 -5.08 3.39
CA GLN A 139 -17.63 -5.08 3.82
C GLN A 139 -17.37 -6.10 4.93
N THR A 140 -16.24 -6.78 4.81
CA THR A 140 -15.63 -7.60 5.85
C THR A 140 -14.47 -6.83 6.50
N ASP A 141 -13.89 -7.38 7.55
CA ASP A 141 -12.66 -6.83 8.14
C ASP A 141 -11.51 -6.80 7.12
N VAL A 142 -11.44 -7.81 6.24
CA VAL A 142 -10.45 -7.87 5.15
C VAL A 142 -10.72 -6.76 4.14
N THR A 143 -11.99 -6.45 3.83
CA THR A 143 -12.33 -5.29 2.99
C THR A 143 -11.75 -4.01 3.58
N ILE A 144 -11.91 -3.77 4.88
CA ILE A 144 -11.40 -2.55 5.52
C ILE A 144 -9.87 -2.49 5.46
N LYS A 145 -9.18 -3.61 5.73
CA LYS A 145 -7.72 -3.68 5.60
C LYS A 145 -7.24 -3.45 4.15
N LEU A 146 -7.95 -4.01 3.16
CA LEU A 146 -7.69 -3.77 1.74
C LEU A 146 -7.89 -2.29 1.36
N CYS A 147 -8.98 -1.68 1.80
CA CYS A 147 -9.25 -0.26 1.59
C CYS A 147 -8.14 0.61 2.16
N ASN A 148 -7.71 0.33 3.40
CA ASN A 148 -6.59 1.03 4.01
C ASN A 148 -5.33 0.83 3.17
N THR A 149 -4.97 -0.40 2.81
CA THR A 149 -3.83 -0.71 1.93
C THR A 149 -3.83 0.14 0.65
N LEU A 150 -4.98 0.24 -0.02
CA LEU A 150 -5.16 1.04 -1.23
C LEU A 150 -4.92 2.53 -0.98
N ILE A 151 -5.54 3.09 0.06
CA ILE A 151 -5.39 4.51 0.43
C ILE A 151 -3.93 4.82 0.71
N LYS A 152 -3.27 4.00 1.55
CA LYS A 152 -1.85 4.16 1.89
C LYS A 152 -0.95 4.12 0.66
N THR A 153 -1.19 3.14 -0.22
CA THR A 153 -0.42 2.97 -1.46
C THR A 153 -0.56 4.19 -2.38
N ILE A 154 -1.79 4.68 -2.58
CA ILE A 154 -2.07 5.81 -3.46
C ILE A 154 -1.48 7.12 -2.91
N ILE A 155 -1.63 7.38 -1.60
CA ILE A 155 -1.04 8.57 -0.96
C ILE A 155 0.48 8.57 -1.14
N MET A 156 1.13 7.43 -0.89
CA MET A 156 2.58 7.29 -1.06
C MET A 156 3.02 7.46 -2.52
N ASP A 157 2.27 6.92 -3.47
CA ASP A 157 2.55 7.09 -4.90
C ASP A 157 2.43 8.57 -5.32
N CYS A 158 1.35 9.25 -4.93
CA CYS A 158 1.19 10.68 -5.18
C CYS A 158 2.33 11.51 -4.57
N TRP A 159 2.75 11.17 -3.34
CA TRP A 159 3.87 11.80 -2.67
C TRP A 159 5.19 11.63 -3.44
N ILE A 160 5.52 10.40 -3.84
CA ILE A 160 6.75 10.08 -4.58
C ILE A 160 6.76 10.78 -5.94
N GLN A 161 5.64 10.80 -6.64
CA GLN A 161 5.52 11.43 -7.96
C GLN A 161 5.36 12.96 -7.89
N GLY A 162 5.06 13.51 -6.70
CA GLY A 162 4.81 14.94 -6.52
C GLY A 162 3.52 15.44 -7.19
N VAL A 163 2.53 14.56 -7.34
CA VAL A 163 1.23 14.87 -7.98
C VAL A 163 0.14 15.06 -6.92
N PRO A 164 -0.91 15.84 -7.22
CA PRO A 164 -2.00 16.06 -6.27
C PRO A 164 -2.83 14.79 -6.03
N LEU A 165 -3.29 14.63 -4.79
CA LEU A 165 -4.24 13.57 -4.44
C LEU A 165 -5.64 13.95 -4.94
N SER A 166 -6.29 13.04 -5.67
CA SER A 166 -7.64 13.31 -6.17
C SER A 166 -8.69 13.34 -5.06
N ARG A 167 -9.72 14.21 -5.20
CA ARG A 167 -10.82 14.32 -4.23
C ARG A 167 -11.55 13.01 -3.98
N ASN A 168 -11.69 12.17 -5.00
CA ASN A 168 -12.33 10.87 -4.92
C ASN A 168 -11.63 9.95 -3.89
N ILE A 169 -10.31 10.03 -3.76
CA ILE A 169 -9.56 9.23 -2.78
C ILE A 169 -9.76 9.77 -1.37
N VAL A 170 -9.83 11.09 -1.19
CA VAL A 170 -10.15 11.72 0.10
C VAL A 170 -11.56 11.33 0.56
N ASP A 171 -12.54 11.34 -0.36
CA ASP A 171 -13.90 10.91 -0.04
C ASP A 171 -13.98 9.41 0.27
N PHE A 172 -13.23 8.59 -0.46
CA PHE A 172 -13.10 7.15 -0.20
C PHE A 172 -12.49 6.88 1.17
N GLN A 173 -11.43 7.60 1.55
CA GLN A 173 -10.83 7.50 2.88
C GLN A 173 -11.85 7.84 3.99
N ARG A 174 -12.55 8.97 3.88
CA ARG A 174 -13.58 9.35 4.86
C ARG A 174 -14.68 8.30 5.00
N LEU A 175 -15.02 7.60 3.90
CA LEU A 175 -15.97 6.49 3.94
C LEU A 175 -15.40 5.29 4.70
N VAL A 176 -14.13 4.94 4.48
CA VAL A 176 -13.44 3.82 5.15
C VAL A 176 -13.28 4.11 6.63
N GLU A 177 -12.87 5.32 7.02
CA GLU A 177 -12.73 5.74 8.42
C GLU A 177 -14.05 5.62 9.19
N LYS A 178 -15.19 5.98 8.58
CA LYS A 178 -16.52 5.78 9.18
C LYS A 178 -16.90 4.32 9.39
N LYS A 179 -16.25 3.41 8.67
CA LYS A 179 -16.50 1.97 8.70
C LYS A 179 -15.43 1.21 9.51
N ALA A 180 -14.30 1.83 9.78
CA ALA A 180 -13.24 1.27 10.61
C ALA A 180 -13.61 1.39 12.09
N GLU A 181 -13.50 0.29 12.82
CA GLU A 181 -13.78 0.26 14.26
C GLU A 181 -12.67 0.93 15.09
N ARG A 182 -11.45 1.00 14.54
CA ARG A 182 -10.28 1.58 15.20
C ARG A 182 -9.36 2.26 14.19
N VAL A 183 -8.84 3.42 14.55
CA VAL A 183 -7.75 4.12 13.86
C VAL A 183 -6.47 3.85 14.64
N LEU A 184 -5.41 3.36 13.99
CA LEU A 184 -4.10 3.19 14.63
C LEU A 184 -3.36 4.53 14.64
N VAL A 185 -2.48 4.77 15.62
CA VAL A 185 -1.60 5.95 15.57
C VAL A 185 -0.71 5.92 14.33
N ALA A 186 -0.32 4.75 13.82
CA ALA A 186 0.37 4.66 12.53
C ALA A 186 -0.46 5.23 11.35
N ASP A 187 -1.79 5.24 11.45
CA ASP A 187 -2.67 5.81 10.42
C ASP A 187 -2.72 7.35 10.50
N SER A 188 -2.47 7.95 11.67
CA SER A 188 -2.48 9.41 11.81
C SER A 188 -1.29 10.08 11.10
N PHE A 189 -0.15 9.39 10.96
CA PHE A 189 0.97 9.88 10.13
C PHE A 189 0.56 10.10 8.67
N LEU A 190 -0.22 9.17 8.11
CA LEU A 190 -0.66 9.28 6.73
C LEU A 190 -1.67 10.41 6.53
N ASN A 191 -2.47 10.71 7.55
CA ASN A 191 -3.32 11.90 7.56
C ASN A 191 -2.51 13.19 7.50
N ILE A 192 -1.35 13.23 8.18
CA ILE A 192 -0.42 14.36 8.09
C ILE A 192 0.16 14.46 6.68
N ILE A 193 0.62 13.36 6.08
CA ILE A 193 1.13 13.35 4.69
C ILE A 193 0.05 13.81 3.70
N LEU A 194 -1.21 13.38 3.89
CA LEU A 194 -2.33 13.81 3.07
C LEU A 194 -2.60 15.31 3.20
N THR A 195 -2.57 15.84 4.43
CA THR A 195 -2.75 17.28 4.67
C THR A 195 -1.60 18.08 4.05
N LEU A 196 -0.37 17.55 4.09
CA LEU A 196 0.78 18.16 3.42
C LEU A 196 0.64 18.14 1.89
N LEU A 197 0.13 17.06 1.30
CA LEU A 197 -0.18 17.01 -0.14
C LEU A 197 -1.25 18.03 -0.53
N GLN A 198 -2.28 18.19 0.29
CA GLN A 198 -3.33 19.19 0.08
C GLN A 198 -2.81 20.61 0.22
N PHE A 199 -1.98 20.88 1.23
CA PHE A 199 -1.29 22.16 1.43
C PHE A 199 -0.46 22.55 0.20
N LYS A 200 0.31 21.62 -0.36
CA LYS A 200 1.13 21.86 -1.56
C LYS A 200 0.29 22.19 -2.79
N GLU A 201 -0.92 21.62 -2.88
CA GLU A 201 -1.84 21.91 -3.98
C GLU A 201 -2.54 23.25 -3.80
N GLU A 202 -3.07 23.52 -2.60
CA GLU A 202 -3.78 24.76 -2.28
C GLU A 202 -2.89 25.99 -2.50
N TYR A 203 -1.63 25.90 -2.10
CA TYR A 203 -0.65 26.98 -2.21
C TYR A 203 0.32 26.80 -3.39
N ARG A 204 -0.04 26.01 -4.41
CA ARG A 204 0.78 25.85 -5.62
C ARG A 204 1.08 27.20 -6.29
N ASP A 205 0.07 28.07 -6.34
CA ASP A 205 0.18 29.46 -6.80
C ASP A 205 0.22 30.41 -5.58
N ALA A 206 1.23 30.28 -4.72
CA ALA A 206 1.34 31.05 -3.47
C ALA A 206 1.28 32.58 -3.67
N ASP A 207 1.65 33.08 -4.86
CA ASP A 207 1.59 34.50 -5.23
C ASP A 207 0.16 35.10 -5.19
N LYS A 208 -0.87 34.25 -5.15
CA LYS A 208 -2.29 34.66 -5.09
C LYS A 208 -2.88 34.57 -3.68
N VAL A 209 -2.10 34.14 -2.70
CA VAL A 209 -2.55 33.92 -1.32
C VAL A 209 -1.74 34.82 -0.39
N ASP A 210 -2.39 35.35 0.65
CA ASP A 210 -1.70 36.10 1.69
C ASP A 210 -0.58 35.23 2.29
N PRO A 211 0.70 35.68 2.23
CA PRO A 211 1.81 34.93 2.79
C PRO A 211 1.60 34.54 4.25
N MET A 212 0.84 35.33 5.02
CA MET A 212 0.57 35.01 6.41
C MET A 212 -0.37 33.84 6.60
N VAL A 213 -1.32 33.63 5.68
CA VAL A 213 -2.17 32.44 5.67
C VAL A 213 -1.33 31.20 5.37
N VAL A 214 -0.43 31.29 4.38
CA VAL A 214 0.47 30.17 4.03
C VAL A 214 1.36 29.78 5.23
N VAL A 215 1.96 30.76 5.90
CA VAL A 215 2.79 30.54 7.08
C VAL A 215 1.99 29.92 8.23
N GLN A 216 0.77 30.40 8.51
CA GLN A 216 -0.07 29.84 9.55
C GLN A 216 -0.45 28.38 9.27
N SER A 217 -0.84 28.07 8.04
CA SER A 217 -1.15 26.70 7.62
C SER A 217 0.06 25.77 7.72
N ALA A 218 1.26 26.25 7.38
CA ALA A 218 2.50 25.49 7.53
C ALA A 218 2.84 25.23 9.01
N LEU A 219 2.71 26.24 9.87
CA LEU A 219 2.94 26.08 11.31
C LEU A 219 1.95 25.12 11.96
N ALA A 220 0.70 25.07 11.48
CA ALA A 220 -0.29 24.10 11.96
C ALA A 220 0.09 22.66 11.57
N LEU A 221 0.63 22.45 10.37
CA LEU A 221 1.18 21.15 9.95
C LEU A 221 2.36 20.72 10.83
N ASP A 222 3.29 21.64 11.10
CA ASP A 222 4.45 21.37 11.97
C ASP A 222 3.99 20.98 13.39
N ALA A 223 3.02 21.71 13.96
CA ALA A 223 2.46 21.40 15.27
C ALA A 223 1.78 20.02 15.32
N ASN A 224 1.04 19.64 14.27
CA ASN A 224 0.41 18.33 14.16
C ASN A 224 1.46 17.20 14.08
N LEU A 225 2.57 17.44 13.37
CA LEU A 225 3.67 16.47 13.27
C LEU A 225 4.39 16.30 14.62
N ASP A 226 4.60 17.41 15.35
CA ASP A 226 5.18 17.38 16.70
C ASP A 226 4.27 16.64 17.70
N GLU A 227 2.96 16.80 17.59
CA GLU A 227 1.98 16.06 18.40
C GLU A 227 2.03 14.57 18.09
N TYR A 228 1.97 14.21 16.81
CA TYR A 228 2.12 12.82 16.37
C TYR A 228 3.40 12.16 16.89
N ALA A 229 4.53 12.87 16.83
CA ALA A 229 5.80 12.34 17.32
C ALA A 229 5.76 12.02 18.83
N ARG A 230 5.05 12.83 19.63
CA ARG A 230 4.85 12.58 21.07
C ARG A 230 3.94 11.38 21.30
N ASP A 231 2.84 11.28 20.56
CA ASP A 231 1.89 10.16 20.70
C ASP A 231 2.55 8.83 20.31
N LEU A 232 3.30 8.82 19.20
CA LEU A 232 4.04 7.65 18.76
C LEU A 232 5.04 7.17 19.82
N ALA A 233 5.74 8.08 20.48
CA ALA A 233 6.69 7.72 21.53
C ALA A 233 6.02 7.09 22.77
N GLN A 234 4.75 7.42 23.03
CA GLN A 234 3.98 6.82 24.12
C GLN A 234 3.43 5.44 23.75
N GLU A 235 2.89 5.29 22.54
CA GLU A 235 2.26 4.04 22.11
C GLU A 235 3.25 2.97 21.65
N ALA A 236 4.38 3.39 21.09
CA ALA A 236 5.43 2.52 20.57
C ALA A 236 6.79 2.99 21.10
N PRO A 237 7.08 2.78 22.40
CA PRO A 237 8.34 3.22 22.99
C PRO A 237 9.52 2.57 22.27
N PHE A 238 10.57 3.36 22.09
CA PHE A 238 11.82 2.93 21.47
C PHE A 238 13.01 3.45 22.27
N GLU A 239 14.10 2.69 22.25
CA GLU A 239 15.39 3.08 22.80
C GLU A 239 16.23 3.80 21.75
N ASN A 240 16.88 4.89 22.16
CA ASN A 240 17.90 5.56 21.35
C ASN A 240 19.25 4.91 21.61
N ARG A 241 19.79 4.20 20.61
CA ARG A 241 21.14 3.63 20.65
C ARG A 241 22.08 4.52 19.83
N GLN A 242 23.05 5.13 20.50
CA GLN A 242 24.07 5.94 19.83
C GLN A 242 25.09 5.03 19.13
N LEU A 243 25.44 5.35 17.88
CA LEU A 243 26.50 4.64 17.18
C LEU A 243 27.86 4.98 17.79
N PRO A 244 28.72 3.97 18.06
CA PRO A 244 30.03 4.20 18.65
C PRO A 244 31.04 4.88 17.70
N ASP A 245 30.78 4.93 16.39
CA ASP A 245 31.74 5.47 15.41
C ASP A 245 31.11 6.33 14.31
N ALA A 246 31.87 7.36 13.88
CA ALA A 246 31.43 8.35 12.89
C ALA A 246 31.22 7.76 11.49
N GLU A 247 31.90 6.66 11.13
CA GLU A 247 31.78 6.03 9.80
C GLU A 247 30.36 5.57 9.46
N HIS A 248 29.58 5.18 10.47
CA HIS A 248 28.20 4.69 10.29
C HIS A 248 27.13 5.76 10.59
N SER A 249 27.54 6.98 10.94
CA SER A 249 26.62 8.06 11.31
C SER A 249 25.63 8.45 10.21
N HIS A 250 25.99 8.21 8.93
CA HIS A 250 25.12 8.43 7.78
C HIS A 250 23.92 7.47 7.72
N LEU A 251 23.97 6.33 8.43
CA LEU A 251 22.90 5.34 8.51
C LEU A 251 21.92 5.61 9.66
N ALA A 252 22.23 6.59 10.52
CA ALA A 252 21.51 6.85 11.75
C ALA A 252 20.98 8.29 11.79
N HIS A 253 19.76 8.50 12.29
CA HIS A 253 19.20 9.84 12.40
C HIS A 253 19.96 10.60 13.49
N LYS A 254 20.74 11.62 13.10
CA LYS A 254 21.62 12.38 14.00
C LYS A 254 22.57 11.48 14.82
N GLY A 255 22.98 10.33 14.26
CA GLY A 255 23.87 9.38 14.94
C GLY A 255 23.19 8.39 15.91
N TYR A 256 21.85 8.37 15.97
CA TYR A 256 21.07 7.43 16.79
C TYR A 256 20.26 6.45 15.93
N PHE A 257 20.19 5.20 16.39
CA PHE A 257 19.16 4.24 15.98
C PHE A 257 18.01 4.25 16.98
N HIS A 258 16.79 4.13 16.46
CA HIS A 258 15.60 3.83 17.26
C HIS A 258 15.42 2.31 17.23
N CYS A 259 15.53 1.67 18.40
CA CYS A 259 15.35 0.23 18.58
C CYS A 259 14.10 -0.02 19.42
N LYS A 260 13.26 -0.97 19.02
CA LYS A 260 12.23 -1.53 19.92
C LYS A 260 12.87 -2.54 20.87
#